data_AF-A0A1F3TVN9-F1
#
_entry.id   AF-A0A1F3TVN9-F1
#
_cell.length_a   1.000
_cell.length_b   1.000
_cell.length_c   1.000
_cell.angle_alpha   90.00
_cell.angle_beta   90.00
_cell.angle_gamma   90.00
#
_symmetry.space_group_name_H-M   'P 1'
#
loop_
_entity.id
_entity.type
_entity.pdbx_description
1 polymer ?
#
loop_
_entity_poly.entity_id
_entity_poly.type
_entity_poly.pdbx_seq_one_letter_code
_entity_poly.pdbx_strand_id
1 'polypeptide(L)'
;MKKNIFVIAMLMFFQSLAMAQMPVANEKSNAITYYANEFADIINRVQLEKDTAYMVSTVKVADACVTMMNKNQILGKVGETIFKELTKNSSKYPNLLDGGKVKKSCRKYEEMNDNQRALVWVLVMTTMAHFESSCSDKAKAKGPNGMAYGYFQLHKGKENLYVKGKGSCVKNASGNAALASKCALGMLEKQMERSSGVLFDNKSYWEVLRPIGPAQKSQHIAKALAKSSLCNPAVM
;
A
#
# COMPACT_ATOMS: atom_id res chain seq x y z
N MET A 1 20.13 87.46 16.44
CA MET A 1 20.05 86.59 17.63
C MET A 1 18.60 86.32 17.96
N LYS A 2 18.30 85.09 18.42
CA LYS A 2 16.98 84.54 18.81
C LYS A 2 16.11 84.13 17.62
N LYS A 3 15.38 83.01 17.62
CA LYS A 3 15.34 81.75 18.40
C LYS A 3 14.32 80.93 17.59
N ASN A 4 14.72 79.81 17.00
CA ASN A 4 13.78 78.89 16.34
C ASN A 4 13.50 77.72 17.26
N ILE A 5 12.24 77.55 17.62
CA ILE A 5 11.67 76.37 18.25
C ILE A 5 10.55 75.88 17.32
N PHE A 6 10.41 74.57 17.28
CA PHE A 6 9.25 73.75 16.88
C PHE A 6 9.34 72.92 15.59
N VAL A 7 9.75 71.67 15.81
CA VAL A 7 9.02 70.42 15.49
C VAL A 7 8.93 69.96 14.04
N ILE A 8 9.40 68.71 13.81
CA ILE A 8 8.76 67.55 13.11
C ILE A 8 9.84 66.44 13.16
N ALA A 9 9.78 65.43 14.02
CA ALA A 9 8.88 64.27 14.03
C ALA A 9 8.95 63.40 12.75
N MET A 10 9.95 62.51 12.65
CA MET A 10 9.87 61.17 12.04
C MET A 10 11.28 60.66 11.73
N LEU A 11 11.89 59.90 12.64
CA LEU A 11 12.98 58.96 12.32
C LEU A 11 13.29 58.12 13.56
N MET A 12 12.31 57.33 13.99
CA MET A 12 12.53 56.20 14.90
C MET A 12 11.65 55.04 14.47
N PHE A 13 12.06 54.36 13.40
CA PHE A 13 11.61 53.02 13.06
C PHE A 13 12.77 52.29 12.36
N PHE A 14 13.87 52.10 13.09
CA PHE A 14 14.90 51.14 12.70
C PHE A 14 15.13 50.19 13.87
N GLN A 15 15.01 48.90 13.56
CA GLN A 15 15.60 47.75 14.24
C GLN A 15 15.02 47.34 15.60
N SER A 16 14.06 46.42 15.54
CA SER A 16 14.11 45.18 16.33
C SER A 16 13.20 44.14 15.70
N LEU A 17 13.64 43.62 14.55
CA LEU A 17 13.09 42.39 13.97
C LEU A 17 13.68 41.21 14.73
N ALA A 18 13.09 40.89 15.89
CA ALA A 18 13.40 39.65 16.59
C ALA A 18 12.94 38.50 15.70
N MET A 19 13.90 37.67 15.30
CA MET A 19 13.72 36.50 14.46
C MET A 19 12.78 35.50 15.15
N ALA A 20 11.54 35.41 14.68
CA ALA A 20 10.69 34.26 14.92
C ALA A 20 11.22 33.09 14.08
N GLN A 21 12.08 32.25 14.67
CA GLN A 21 12.35 30.92 14.14
C GLN A 21 11.10 30.05 14.35
N MET A 22 10.24 30.01 13.34
CA MET A 22 9.17 29.01 13.27
C MET A 22 9.79 27.64 12.90
N PRO A 23 9.40 26.54 13.55
CA PRO A 23 9.84 25.21 13.16
C PRO A 23 9.21 24.83 11.83
N VAL A 24 10.01 24.86 10.76
CA VAL A 24 9.65 24.30 9.44
C VAL A 24 9.72 22.78 9.53
N ALA A 25 8.68 22.17 10.06
CA ALA A 25 8.56 20.71 10.11
C ALA A 25 7.09 20.27 10.12
N ASN A 26 6.35 20.43 9.01
CA ASN A 26 5.32 19.45 8.60
C ASN A 26 4.63 19.63 7.22
N GLU A 27 5.02 20.56 6.34
CA GLU A 27 4.20 20.82 5.13
C GLU A 27 4.39 19.82 3.98
N LYS A 28 5.57 19.20 3.83
CA LYS A 28 5.84 18.31 2.68
C LYS A 28 5.10 16.97 2.71
N SER A 29 4.63 16.53 3.87
CA SER A 29 3.81 15.31 3.98
C SER A 29 2.37 15.52 3.46
N ASN A 30 1.87 16.75 3.51
CA ASN A 30 0.51 17.07 3.11
C ASN A 30 0.38 17.26 1.59
N ALA A 31 1.39 17.80 0.91
CA ALA A 31 1.34 18.02 -0.54
C ALA A 31 1.28 16.71 -1.36
N ILE A 32 2.07 15.69 -0.99
CA ILE A 32 2.06 14.39 -1.69
C ILE A 32 0.74 13.65 -1.46
N THR A 33 0.20 13.75 -0.24
CA THR A 33 -1.11 13.20 0.11
C THR A 33 -2.21 13.96 -0.64
N TYR A 34 -2.09 15.27 -0.78
CA TYR A 34 -3.02 16.13 -1.53
C TYR A 34 -3.07 15.75 -3.01
N TYR A 35 -1.93 15.69 -3.72
CA TYR A 35 -1.93 15.34 -5.15
C TYR A 35 -2.29 13.88 -5.43
N ALA A 36 -1.90 12.94 -4.55
CA ALA A 36 -2.33 11.56 -4.66
C ALA A 36 -3.85 11.43 -4.41
N ASN A 37 -4.40 12.21 -3.47
CA ASN A 37 -5.82 12.26 -3.21
C ASN A 37 -6.58 13.01 -4.30
N GLU A 38 -6.03 14.04 -4.94
CA GLU A 38 -6.68 14.78 -6.03
C GLU A 38 -6.69 13.95 -7.32
N PHE A 39 -5.59 13.27 -7.63
CA PHE A 39 -5.50 12.37 -8.79
C PHE A 39 -6.30 11.09 -8.57
N ALA A 40 -6.27 10.53 -7.36
CA ALA A 40 -7.17 9.45 -6.97
C ALA A 40 -8.62 9.93 -7.00
N ASP A 41 -8.99 11.10 -6.48
CA ASP A 41 -10.36 11.60 -6.50
C ASP A 41 -10.87 11.88 -7.91
N ILE A 42 -10.02 12.37 -8.83
CA ILE A 42 -10.40 12.57 -10.24
C ILE A 42 -10.61 11.24 -10.97
N ILE A 43 -9.73 10.26 -10.76
CA ILE A 43 -9.91 8.91 -11.34
C ILE A 43 -11.05 8.15 -10.64
N ASN A 44 -11.23 8.32 -9.33
CA ASN A 44 -12.24 7.67 -8.52
C ASN A 44 -13.64 8.24 -8.81
N ARG A 45 -13.80 9.56 -8.95
CA ARG A 45 -15.08 10.19 -9.30
C ARG A 45 -15.57 9.79 -10.68
N VAL A 46 -14.67 9.68 -11.66
CA VAL A 46 -15.08 9.44 -13.05
C VAL A 46 -15.18 7.94 -13.38
N GLN A 47 -14.39 7.07 -12.75
CA GLN A 47 -14.33 5.64 -13.09
C GLN A 47 -14.75 4.67 -11.98
N LEU A 48 -14.81 5.07 -10.70
CA LEU A 48 -15.10 4.14 -9.59
C LEU A 48 -16.49 4.30 -8.95
N GLU A 49 -17.21 5.40 -9.18
CA GLU A 49 -18.56 5.59 -8.65
C GLU A 49 -19.59 4.62 -9.26
N LYS A 50 -19.28 3.97 -10.39
CA LYS A 50 -20.24 3.12 -11.12
C LYS A 50 -19.99 1.62 -11.05
N ASP A 51 -18.83 1.15 -10.61
CA ASP A 51 -18.53 -0.29 -10.55
C ASP A 51 -17.75 -0.67 -9.29
N THR A 52 -18.37 -1.49 -8.43
CA THR A 52 -17.67 -2.10 -7.28
C THR A 52 -16.48 -2.92 -7.75
N ALA A 53 -15.32 -2.60 -7.18
CA ALA A 53 -13.96 -2.92 -7.64
C ALA A 53 -13.71 -4.34 -8.17
N TYR A 54 -14.25 -5.39 -7.54
CA TYR A 54 -14.27 -6.77 -8.06
C TYR A 54 -14.94 -7.67 -7.01
N MET A 55 -15.61 -8.73 -7.48
CA MET A 55 -16.18 -9.78 -6.66
C MET A 55 -15.20 -10.96 -6.57
N VAL A 56 -14.94 -11.46 -5.36
CA VAL A 56 -14.29 -12.75 -5.16
C VAL A 56 -15.37 -13.73 -4.71
N SER A 57 -15.76 -14.63 -5.61
CA SER A 57 -16.96 -15.46 -5.43
C SER A 57 -18.21 -14.59 -5.24
N THR A 58 -19.01 -14.83 -4.20
CA THR A 58 -20.21 -14.03 -3.83
C THR A 58 -19.90 -12.84 -2.93
N VAL A 59 -18.63 -12.64 -2.53
CA VAL A 59 -18.25 -11.61 -1.56
C VAL A 59 -17.55 -10.44 -2.24
N LYS A 60 -18.00 -9.22 -1.91
CA LYS A 60 -17.30 -7.97 -2.23
C LYS A 60 -16.09 -7.86 -1.30
N VAL A 61 -14.87 -8.07 -1.83
CA VAL A 61 -13.64 -8.05 -1.02
C VAL A 61 -13.43 -6.72 -0.31
N ALA A 62 -13.75 -5.61 -0.99
CA ALA A 62 -13.64 -4.27 -0.41
C ALA A 62 -14.51 -4.08 0.85
N ASP A 63 -15.66 -4.74 0.94
CA ASP A 63 -16.57 -4.61 2.08
C ASP A 63 -16.06 -5.42 3.29
N ALA A 64 -15.41 -6.55 3.06
CA ALA A 64 -14.80 -7.36 4.12
C ALA A 64 -13.44 -6.79 4.59
N CYS A 65 -12.76 -6.05 3.74
CA CYS A 65 -11.36 -5.64 3.92
C CYS A 65 -11.17 -4.13 3.98
N VAL A 66 -12.14 -3.41 4.56
CA VAL A 66 -12.18 -1.94 4.62
C VAL A 66 -10.93 -1.31 5.25
N THR A 67 -10.20 -2.03 6.11
CA THR A 67 -8.94 -1.56 6.68
C THR A 67 -7.80 -1.51 5.67
N MET A 68 -7.91 -2.23 4.54
CA MET A 68 -6.96 -2.21 3.44
C MET A 68 -7.48 -1.42 2.24
N MET A 69 -8.67 -1.73 1.75
CA MET A 69 -9.34 -1.00 0.67
C MET A 69 -10.82 -0.92 0.97
N ASN A 70 -11.42 0.26 0.83
CA ASN A 70 -12.86 0.41 0.98
C ASN A 70 -13.59 0.34 -0.37
N LYS A 71 -14.93 0.40 -0.33
CA LYS A 71 -15.80 0.29 -1.51
C LYS A 71 -15.50 1.28 -2.65
N ASN A 72 -14.89 2.42 -2.34
CA ASN A 72 -14.48 3.44 -3.31
C ASN A 72 -13.03 3.22 -3.79
N GLN A 73 -12.43 2.08 -3.49
CA GLN A 73 -10.99 1.78 -3.64
C GLN A 73 -10.05 2.78 -2.95
N ILE A 74 -10.59 3.59 -2.04
CA ILE A 74 -9.78 4.47 -1.21
C ILE A 74 -9.04 3.59 -0.20
N LEU A 75 -7.75 3.88 -0.01
CA LEU A 75 -6.87 3.17 0.90
C LEU A 75 -7.42 3.23 2.33
N GLY A 76 -7.60 2.07 2.95
CA GLY A 76 -7.80 1.97 4.39
C GLY A 76 -6.48 2.14 5.15
N LYS A 77 -6.51 2.23 6.48
CA LYS A 77 -5.31 2.46 7.32
C LYS A 77 -4.14 1.50 7.02
N VAL A 78 -4.42 0.21 6.84
CA VAL A 78 -3.41 -0.81 6.50
C VAL A 78 -2.98 -0.69 5.03
N GLY A 79 -3.93 -0.43 4.12
CA GLY A 79 -3.63 -0.18 2.71
C GLY A 79 -2.73 1.03 2.50
N GLU A 80 -2.97 2.11 3.23
CA GLU A 80 -2.12 3.31 3.24
C GLU A 80 -0.71 2.98 3.72
N THR A 81 -0.57 2.07 4.70
CA THR A 81 0.73 1.61 5.16
C THR A 81 1.48 0.85 4.06
N ILE A 82 0.80 -0.05 3.35
CA ILE A 82 1.34 -0.82 2.21
C ILE A 82 1.75 0.15 1.08
N PHE A 83 0.85 1.06 0.71
CA PHE A 83 1.08 2.06 -0.33
C PHE A 83 2.28 2.95 -0.01
N LYS A 84 2.35 3.51 1.20
CA LYS A 84 3.48 4.35 1.64
C LYS A 84 4.78 3.55 1.68
N GLU A 85 4.75 2.29 2.08
CA GLU A 85 5.94 1.45 2.10
C GLU A 85 6.51 1.25 0.69
N LEU A 86 5.66 0.92 -0.30
CA LEU A 86 6.06 0.73 -1.70
C LEU A 86 6.54 2.02 -2.37
N THR A 87 5.85 3.14 -2.14
CA THR A 87 6.16 4.42 -2.79
C THR A 87 7.37 5.12 -2.17
N LYS A 88 7.52 5.09 -0.84
CA LYS A 88 8.66 5.73 -0.15
C LYS A 88 9.92 4.87 -0.14
N ASN A 89 9.80 3.57 -0.40
CA ASN A 89 10.93 2.64 -0.41
C ASN A 89 10.96 1.80 -1.69
N SER A 90 10.65 2.41 -2.84
CA SER A 90 10.57 1.72 -4.13
C SER A 90 11.82 0.89 -4.47
N SER A 91 13.00 1.39 -4.13
CA SER A 91 14.28 0.69 -4.30
C SER A 91 14.40 -0.63 -3.53
N LYS A 92 13.57 -0.86 -2.50
CA LYS A 92 13.51 -2.14 -1.77
C LYS A 92 12.64 -3.17 -2.48
N TYR A 93 11.77 -2.75 -3.39
CA TYR A 93 10.74 -3.57 -4.02
C TYR A 93 10.81 -3.55 -5.56
N PRO A 94 11.99 -3.67 -6.19
CA PRO A 94 12.12 -3.55 -7.64
C PRO A 94 11.36 -4.65 -8.39
N ASN A 95 11.31 -5.89 -7.87
CA ASN A 95 10.59 -6.97 -8.56
C ASN A 95 9.08 -6.83 -8.44
N LEU A 96 8.59 -6.32 -7.30
CA LEU A 96 7.18 -5.94 -7.17
C LEU A 96 6.85 -4.82 -8.16
N LEU A 97 7.63 -3.74 -8.19
CA LEU A 97 7.33 -2.59 -9.06
C LEU A 97 7.58 -2.85 -10.56
N ASP A 98 8.39 -3.84 -10.94
CA ASP A 98 8.38 -4.34 -12.31
C ASP A 98 7.07 -5.08 -12.62
N GLY A 99 6.55 -5.85 -11.67
CA GLY A 99 5.28 -6.57 -11.79
C GLY A 99 5.36 -7.92 -12.50
N GLY A 100 6.42 -8.21 -13.28
CA GLY A 100 6.62 -9.52 -13.92
C GLY A 100 5.35 -10.06 -14.61
N LYS A 101 4.91 -11.26 -14.24
CA LYS A 101 3.70 -11.89 -14.80
C LYS A 101 2.38 -11.28 -14.32
N VAL A 102 2.37 -10.39 -13.33
CA VAL A 102 1.16 -9.63 -12.94
C VAL A 102 0.62 -8.81 -14.12
N LYS A 103 1.51 -8.36 -15.02
CA LYS A 103 1.17 -7.67 -16.29
C LYS A 103 0.17 -8.45 -17.15
N LYS A 104 0.14 -9.79 -17.06
CA LYS A 104 -0.84 -10.62 -17.78
C LYS A 104 -2.27 -10.47 -17.26
N SER A 105 -2.43 -10.26 -15.96
CA SER A 105 -3.73 -10.01 -15.32
C SER A 105 -4.07 -8.52 -15.24
N CYS A 106 -3.11 -7.64 -15.52
CA CYS A 106 -3.24 -6.20 -15.36
C CYS A 106 -2.69 -5.50 -16.61
N ARG A 107 -3.53 -5.31 -17.64
CA ARG A 107 -3.05 -4.86 -18.97
C ARG A 107 -2.36 -3.49 -18.92
N LYS A 108 -2.85 -2.57 -18.09
CA LYS A 108 -2.25 -1.23 -17.94
C LYS A 108 -0.98 -1.19 -17.09
N TYR A 109 -0.53 -2.29 -16.49
CA TYR A 109 0.55 -2.27 -15.50
C TYR A 109 1.85 -1.64 -16.04
N GLU A 110 2.18 -1.88 -17.31
CA GLU A 110 3.38 -1.31 -17.93
C GLU A 110 3.31 0.22 -18.09
N GLU A 111 2.11 0.75 -18.30
CA GLU A 111 1.83 2.19 -18.45
C GLU A 111 1.69 2.91 -17.09
N MET A 112 1.56 2.16 -16.00
CA MET A 112 1.39 2.72 -14.67
C MET A 112 2.68 3.33 -14.12
N ASN A 113 2.55 4.45 -13.41
CA ASN A 113 3.60 4.97 -12.55
C ASN A 113 3.69 4.20 -11.22
N ASP A 114 4.74 4.47 -10.42
CA ASP A 114 4.99 3.77 -9.15
C ASP A 114 3.82 3.85 -8.16
N ASN A 115 3.10 4.97 -8.11
CA ASN A 115 1.93 5.11 -7.24
C ASN A 115 0.80 4.19 -7.69
N GLN A 116 0.51 4.13 -8.99
CA GLN A 116 -0.52 3.25 -9.54
C GLN A 116 -0.13 1.77 -9.36
N ARG A 117 1.14 1.42 -9.57
CA ARG A 117 1.65 0.07 -9.31
C ARG A 117 1.56 -0.31 -7.84
N ALA A 118 1.80 0.64 -6.93
CA ALA A 118 1.61 0.42 -5.50
C ALA A 118 0.13 0.13 -5.16
N LEU A 119 -0.83 0.80 -5.78
CA LEU A 119 -2.26 0.49 -5.62
C LEU A 119 -2.62 -0.93 -6.09
N VAL A 120 -2.03 -1.40 -7.19
CA VAL A 120 -2.20 -2.79 -7.64
C VAL A 120 -1.69 -3.78 -6.59
N TRP A 121 -0.57 -3.49 -5.93
CA TRP A 121 -0.07 -4.35 -4.85
C TRP A 121 -0.90 -4.27 -3.57
N VAL A 122 -1.47 -3.11 -3.24
CA VAL A 122 -2.48 -3.01 -2.16
C VAL A 122 -3.66 -3.92 -2.48
N LEU A 123 -4.14 -3.92 -3.73
CA LEU A 123 -5.18 -4.81 -4.21
C LEU A 123 -4.78 -6.29 -4.04
N VAL A 124 -3.60 -6.70 -4.51
CA VAL A 124 -3.09 -8.07 -4.32
C VAL A 124 -3.10 -8.45 -2.84
N MET A 125 -2.52 -7.61 -1.97
CA MET A 125 -2.46 -7.89 -0.53
C MET A 125 -3.84 -7.94 0.13
N THR A 126 -4.78 -7.11 -0.32
CA THR A 126 -6.18 -7.13 0.14
C THR A 126 -6.85 -8.46 -0.20
N THR A 127 -6.70 -8.93 -1.44
CA THR A 127 -7.26 -10.23 -1.85
C THR A 127 -6.60 -11.40 -1.15
N MET A 128 -5.29 -11.34 -0.91
CA MET A 128 -4.60 -12.34 -0.09
C MET A 128 -5.17 -12.36 1.34
N ALA A 129 -5.28 -11.20 1.99
CA ALA A 129 -5.80 -11.10 3.35
C ALA A 129 -7.25 -11.60 3.47
N HIS A 130 -8.07 -11.34 2.45
CA HIS A 130 -9.43 -11.88 2.39
C HIS A 130 -9.42 -13.40 2.48
N PHE A 131 -8.58 -14.06 1.68
CA PHE A 131 -8.51 -15.51 1.63
C PHE A 131 -7.73 -16.19 2.77
N GLU A 132 -6.79 -15.46 3.37
CA GLU A 132 -5.95 -15.95 4.46
C GLU A 132 -6.63 -15.78 5.83
N SER A 133 -7.35 -14.67 6.03
CA SER A 133 -7.85 -14.29 7.37
C SER A 133 -9.26 -13.73 7.39
N SER A 134 -9.97 -13.72 6.25
CA SER A 134 -11.19 -12.92 6.08
C SER A 134 -10.95 -11.45 6.48
N CYS A 135 -9.74 -10.94 6.23
CA CYS A 135 -9.29 -9.61 6.62
C CYS A 135 -9.37 -9.32 8.13
N SER A 136 -9.08 -10.33 8.97
CA SER A 136 -8.96 -10.18 10.41
C SER A 136 -7.50 -10.05 10.86
N ASP A 137 -7.20 -9.02 11.66
CA ASP A 137 -5.90 -8.83 12.30
C ASP A 137 -5.64 -9.78 13.48
N LYS A 138 -6.65 -10.57 13.87
CA LYS A 138 -6.62 -11.50 15.00
C LYS A 138 -6.85 -12.95 14.59
N ALA A 139 -7.06 -13.22 13.29
CA ALA A 139 -7.21 -14.57 12.78
C ALA A 139 -6.00 -15.44 13.16
N LYS A 140 -6.27 -16.69 13.52
CA LYS A 140 -5.27 -17.68 13.93
C LYS A 140 -5.54 -18.99 13.24
N ALA A 141 -4.49 -19.62 12.73
CA ALA A 141 -4.55 -20.98 12.22
C ALA A 141 -3.30 -21.76 12.67
N LYS A 142 -3.43 -23.08 12.83
CA LYS A 142 -2.28 -23.95 13.06
C LYS A 142 -1.63 -24.23 11.70
N GLY A 143 -0.42 -23.73 11.50
CA GLY A 143 0.39 -23.96 10.31
C GLY A 143 1.54 -24.95 10.56
N PRO A 144 2.24 -25.38 9.49
CA PRO A 144 3.32 -26.36 9.58
C PRO A 144 4.50 -25.87 10.44
N ASN A 145 4.69 -24.55 10.55
CA ASN A 145 5.78 -23.97 11.34
C ASN A 145 5.31 -23.36 12.67
N GLY A 146 4.09 -23.66 13.13
CA GLY A 146 3.51 -23.10 14.36
C GLY A 146 2.23 -22.31 14.08
N MET A 147 1.89 -21.36 14.94
CA MET A 147 0.67 -20.56 14.78
C MET A 147 0.85 -19.50 13.70
N ALA A 148 0.04 -19.56 12.65
CA ALA A 148 -0.16 -18.47 11.70
C ALA A 148 -1.10 -17.42 12.31
N TYR A 149 -0.81 -16.12 12.09
CA TYR A 149 -1.51 -15.04 12.76
C TYR A 149 -1.73 -13.81 11.86
N GLY A 150 -2.86 -13.14 12.06
CA GLY A 150 -3.19 -11.83 11.49
C GLY A 150 -3.56 -11.87 10.01
N TYR A 151 -3.53 -10.70 9.36
CA TYR A 151 -4.06 -10.53 8.00
C TYR A 151 -3.49 -11.52 6.99
N PHE A 152 -2.17 -11.71 7.01
CA PHE A 152 -1.43 -12.49 6.02
C PHE A 152 -1.01 -13.87 6.54
N GLN A 153 -1.57 -14.31 7.67
CA GLN A 153 -1.29 -15.62 8.28
C GLN A 153 0.22 -15.93 8.36
N LEU A 154 1.00 -14.96 8.83
CA LEU A 154 2.44 -15.13 9.05
C LEU A 154 2.67 -15.98 10.30
N HIS A 155 3.66 -16.89 10.29
CA HIS A 155 3.96 -17.72 11.46
C HIS A 155 4.55 -16.88 12.60
N LYS A 156 3.76 -16.75 13.68
CA LYS A 156 4.07 -15.92 14.84
C LYS A 156 5.36 -16.35 15.51
N GLY A 157 6.28 -15.41 15.66
CA GLY A 157 7.58 -15.60 16.32
C GLY A 157 8.67 -16.19 15.43
N LYS A 158 8.38 -16.42 14.14
CA LYS A 158 9.31 -16.97 13.14
C LYS A 158 9.42 -16.13 11.87
N GLU A 159 8.78 -14.96 11.83
CA GLU A 159 8.69 -14.12 10.63
C GLU A 159 10.06 -13.69 10.11
N ASN A 160 11.00 -13.40 11.02
CA ASN A 160 12.38 -13.03 10.70
C ASN A 160 13.19 -14.12 9.99
N LEU A 161 12.68 -15.36 9.93
CA LEU A 161 13.36 -16.47 9.26
C LEU A 161 13.09 -16.49 7.75
N TYR A 162 12.05 -15.80 7.26
CA TYR A 162 11.61 -15.88 5.87
C TYR A 162 12.42 -14.99 4.91
N VAL A 163 12.85 -13.81 5.37
CA VAL A 163 13.61 -12.84 4.57
C VAL A 163 14.84 -12.40 5.35
N LYS A 164 15.93 -13.16 5.23
CA LYS A 164 17.23 -12.79 5.81
C LYS A 164 17.86 -11.64 5.01
N GLY A 165 18.35 -10.61 5.70
CA GLY A 165 19.26 -9.60 5.11
C GLY A 165 18.62 -8.36 4.45
N LYS A 166 17.30 -8.32 4.24
CA LYS A 166 16.61 -7.14 3.63
C LYS A 166 15.64 -6.41 4.58
N GLY A 167 15.76 -6.62 5.89
CA GLY A 167 15.26 -5.70 6.92
C GLY A 167 13.74 -5.53 7.08
N SER A 168 12.88 -6.35 6.46
CA SER A 168 11.42 -6.15 6.53
C SER A 168 10.70 -7.01 7.56
N CYS A 169 11.20 -8.21 7.85
CA CYS A 169 10.55 -9.15 8.76
C CYS A 169 11.26 -9.20 10.12
N VAL A 170 10.59 -8.70 11.16
CA VAL A 170 11.02 -8.84 12.55
C VAL A 170 10.22 -9.93 13.27
N LYS A 171 10.77 -10.51 14.33
CA LYS A 171 10.06 -11.50 15.14
C LYS A 171 8.76 -10.90 15.68
N ASN A 172 7.66 -11.67 15.63
CA ASN A 172 6.31 -11.25 16.01
C ASN A 172 5.69 -10.15 15.14
N ALA A 173 6.22 -9.90 13.93
CA ALA A 173 5.64 -8.93 13.00
C ALA A 173 4.15 -9.19 12.71
N SER A 174 3.71 -10.46 12.75
CA SER A 174 2.30 -10.84 12.52
C SER A 174 1.32 -10.17 13.48
N GLY A 175 1.75 -9.82 14.70
CA GLY A 175 0.92 -9.16 15.71
C GLY A 175 0.68 -7.66 15.49
N ASN A 176 1.34 -7.05 14.49
CA ASN A 176 1.20 -5.63 14.18
C ASN A 176 0.96 -5.46 12.68
N ALA A 177 -0.17 -4.84 12.30
CA ALA A 177 -0.57 -4.72 10.90
C ALA A 177 0.48 -4.06 10.00
N ALA A 178 1.18 -3.04 10.50
CA ALA A 178 2.21 -2.35 9.74
C ALA A 178 3.45 -3.23 9.53
N LEU A 179 3.95 -3.87 10.60
CA LEU A 179 5.09 -4.78 10.50
C LEU A 179 4.77 -6.02 9.66
N ALA A 180 3.57 -6.59 9.83
CA ALA A 180 3.09 -7.70 9.02
C ALA A 180 3.03 -7.34 7.53
N SER A 181 2.55 -6.13 7.20
CA SER A 181 2.48 -5.64 5.82
C SER A 181 3.87 -5.51 5.19
N LYS A 182 4.82 -4.90 5.91
CA LYS A 182 6.21 -4.79 5.44
C LYS A 182 6.85 -6.16 5.25
N CYS A 183 6.63 -7.08 6.19
CA CYS A 183 7.15 -8.43 6.10
C CYS A 183 6.56 -9.19 4.91
N ALA A 184 5.24 -9.11 4.71
CA ALA A 184 4.57 -9.72 3.56
C ALA A 184 5.08 -9.15 2.23
N LEU A 185 5.26 -7.82 2.12
CA LEU A 185 5.87 -7.20 0.94
C LEU A 185 7.28 -7.72 0.68
N GLY A 186 8.15 -7.78 1.69
CA GLY A 186 9.50 -8.31 1.51
C GLY A 186 9.54 -9.79 1.12
N MET A 187 8.61 -10.59 1.63
CA MET A 187 8.45 -11.99 1.26
C MET A 187 7.96 -12.14 -0.19
N LEU A 188 7.00 -11.31 -0.62
CA LEU A 188 6.53 -11.27 -2.02
C LEU A 188 7.64 -10.81 -2.96
N GLU A 189 8.38 -9.76 -2.60
CA GLU A 189 9.55 -9.28 -3.35
C GLU A 189 10.56 -10.39 -3.56
N LYS A 190 10.93 -11.12 -2.48
CA LYS A 190 11.88 -12.23 -2.58
C LYS A 190 11.32 -13.40 -3.39
N GLN A 191 10.02 -13.64 -3.34
CA GLN A 191 9.36 -14.64 -4.17
C GLN A 191 9.43 -14.25 -5.65
N MET A 192 9.08 -13.01 -6.00
CA MET A 192 9.15 -12.50 -7.37
C MET A 192 10.60 -12.57 -7.89
N GLU A 193 11.57 -12.21 -7.05
CA GLU A 193 13.01 -12.36 -7.35
C GLU A 193 13.37 -13.83 -7.67
N ARG A 194 13.01 -14.78 -6.80
CA ARG A 194 13.35 -16.22 -6.98
C ARG A 194 12.61 -16.91 -8.12
N SER A 195 11.46 -16.41 -8.50
CA SER A 195 10.55 -17.04 -9.46
C SER A 195 10.57 -16.36 -10.83
N SER A 196 11.50 -15.43 -11.07
CA SER A 196 11.58 -14.65 -12.31
C SER A 196 10.29 -13.88 -12.60
N GLY A 197 9.78 -13.17 -11.59
CA GLY A 197 8.61 -12.32 -11.67
C GLY A 197 7.26 -13.05 -11.62
N VAL A 198 7.19 -14.25 -11.06
CA VAL A 198 5.95 -15.04 -10.98
C VAL A 198 5.25 -14.86 -9.62
N LEU A 199 4.10 -14.18 -9.62
CA LEU A 199 3.28 -14.04 -8.41
C LEU A 199 2.60 -15.36 -8.01
N PHE A 200 2.05 -16.08 -8.98
CA PHE A 200 1.34 -17.34 -8.74
C PHE A 200 2.29 -18.53 -8.92
N ASP A 201 2.92 -18.95 -7.82
CA ASP A 201 3.97 -19.97 -7.82
C ASP A 201 3.65 -21.11 -6.85
N ASN A 202 3.86 -22.37 -7.25
CA ASN A 202 3.58 -23.54 -6.41
C ASN A 202 4.46 -23.61 -5.14
N LYS A 203 5.60 -22.92 -5.14
CA LYS A 203 6.51 -22.78 -3.99
C LYS A 203 6.25 -21.51 -3.18
N SER A 204 5.16 -20.79 -3.46
CA SER A 204 4.77 -19.62 -2.66
C SER A 204 4.59 -20.01 -1.19
N TYR A 205 4.99 -19.10 -0.30
CA TYR A 205 4.72 -19.23 1.14
C TYR A 205 3.21 -19.35 1.39
N TRP A 206 2.41 -18.53 0.71
CA TRP A 206 0.97 -18.48 0.86
C TRP A 206 0.30 -19.50 -0.05
N GLU A 207 -0.55 -20.34 0.52
CA GLU A 207 -1.34 -21.30 -0.26
C GLU A 207 -2.25 -20.58 -1.26
N VAL A 208 -2.74 -19.39 -0.90
CA VAL A 208 -3.66 -18.61 -1.74
C VAL A 208 -3.03 -18.15 -3.06
N LEU A 209 -1.70 -18.16 -3.17
CA LEU A 209 -0.97 -17.82 -4.38
C LEU A 209 -0.55 -19.06 -5.20
N ARG A 210 -0.80 -20.28 -4.73
CA ARG A 210 -0.42 -21.50 -5.46
C ARG A 210 -1.46 -21.80 -6.55
N PRO A 211 -1.06 -22.00 -7.82
CA PRO A 211 -1.97 -22.35 -8.91
C PRO A 211 -2.75 -23.65 -8.70
N ILE A 212 -2.14 -24.66 -8.08
CA ILE A 212 -2.69 -26.02 -7.94
C ILE A 212 -3.33 -26.22 -6.55
N GLY A 213 -3.77 -25.15 -5.89
CA GLY A 213 -4.46 -25.25 -4.60
C GLY A 213 -5.89 -25.82 -4.75
N PRO A 214 -6.40 -26.59 -3.77
CA PRO A 214 -7.72 -27.23 -3.84
C PRO A 214 -8.87 -26.23 -4.03
N ALA A 215 -8.71 -25.00 -3.52
CA ALA A 215 -9.70 -23.93 -3.65
C ALA A 215 -9.42 -22.94 -4.80
N GLN A 216 -8.39 -23.18 -5.63
CA GLN A 216 -8.01 -22.33 -6.78
C GLN A 216 -7.97 -20.81 -6.48
N LYS A 217 -7.65 -20.44 -5.23
CA LYS A 217 -7.70 -19.05 -4.74
C LYS A 217 -6.83 -18.09 -5.57
N SER A 218 -5.72 -18.58 -6.12
CA SER A 218 -4.85 -17.84 -7.03
C SER A 218 -5.56 -17.38 -8.30
N GLN A 219 -6.48 -18.19 -8.86
CA GLN A 219 -7.29 -17.80 -10.01
C GLN A 219 -8.27 -16.68 -9.65
N HIS A 220 -8.82 -16.70 -8.43
CA HIS A 220 -9.68 -15.63 -7.95
C HIS A 220 -8.91 -14.31 -7.78
N ILE A 221 -7.67 -14.36 -7.28
CA ILE A 221 -6.79 -13.18 -7.20
C ILE A 221 -6.46 -12.67 -8.60
N ALA A 222 -6.10 -13.56 -9.54
CA ALA A 222 -5.85 -13.19 -10.94
C ALA A 222 -7.08 -12.53 -11.59
N LYS A 223 -8.28 -13.07 -11.31
CA LYS A 223 -9.56 -12.53 -11.79
C LYS A 223 -9.89 -11.18 -11.15
N ALA A 224 -9.59 -10.99 -9.86
CA ALA A 224 -9.73 -9.72 -9.18
C ALA A 224 -8.88 -8.62 -9.84
N LEU A 225 -7.62 -8.94 -10.17
CA LEU A 225 -6.76 -8.05 -10.96
C LEU A 225 -7.33 -7.79 -12.35
N ALA A 226 -7.73 -8.85 -13.06
CA ALA A 226 -8.27 -8.73 -14.43
C ALA A 226 -9.56 -7.91 -14.51
N LYS A 227 -10.39 -7.93 -13.46
CA LYS A 227 -11.66 -7.20 -13.40
C LYS A 227 -11.57 -5.84 -12.72
N SER A 228 -10.45 -5.52 -12.08
CA SER A 228 -10.29 -4.23 -11.42
C SER A 228 -10.16 -3.12 -12.46
N SER A 229 -10.92 -2.05 -12.26
CA SER A 229 -10.80 -0.78 -13.00
C SER A 229 -9.40 -0.17 -12.91
N LEU A 230 -8.62 -0.46 -11.87
CA LEU A 230 -7.21 -0.07 -11.79
C LEU A 230 -6.41 -0.68 -12.94
N CYS A 231 -6.64 -1.96 -13.22
CA CYS A 231 -5.85 -2.76 -14.15
C CYS A 231 -6.40 -2.78 -15.56
N ASN A 232 -7.72 -2.75 -15.70
CA ASN A 232 -8.46 -2.86 -16.95
C ASN A 232 -9.70 -1.95 -16.87
N PRO A 233 -9.53 -0.61 -16.93
CA PRO A 233 -10.67 0.29 -16.95
C PRO A 233 -11.54 -0.04 -18.16
N ALA A 234 -12.86 -0.05 -17.97
CA ALA A 234 -13.79 -0.20 -19.07
C ALA A 234 -13.46 0.86 -20.13
N VAL A 235 -13.27 0.42 -21.37
CA VAL A 235 -13.17 1.34 -22.50
C VAL A 235 -14.55 1.97 -22.62
N MET A 236 -14.66 3.25 -22.26
CA MET A 236 -15.87 4.05 -22.46
C MET A 236 -16.06 4.31 -23.95
#